data_AF-A0A0D0CRX4-F1
#
_entry.id   AF-A0A0D0CRX4-F1
#
_cell.length_a   1.000
_cell.length_b   1.000
_cell.length_c   1.000
_cell.angle_alpha   90.00
_cell.angle_beta   90.00
_cell.angle_gamma   90.00
#
_symmetry.space_group_name_H-M   'P 1'
#
loop_
_entity.id
_entity.type
_entity.pdbx_description
1 polymer ?
#
loop_
_entity_poly.entity_id
_entity_poly.type
_entity_poly.pdbx_seq_one_letter_code
_entity_poly.pdbx_strand_id
1 'polypeptide(L)'
;MSGFEMSGVTFRDRAYLAVVVIPGSLQIDLLDYEHYYPSAEEKIKLMQAGIDKSFLSLQASSFRFLDQKKEDIYFMQIPVLRTGTTEDRKKLAVYCLKAKEFPFRDTYLPLQLMDCLKAMEKWVERSQLSKTTFNSMVRNLRH
;
A
#
# COMPACT_ATOMS: atom_id res chain seq x y z
N MET A 1 -8.68 -23.14 31.15
CA MET A 1 -9.15 -21.76 30.89
C MET A 1 -7.93 -20.90 30.58
N SER A 2 -7.86 -20.33 29.38
CA SER A 2 -7.05 -19.15 29.05
C SER A 2 -7.49 -18.70 27.65
N GLY A 3 -8.51 -17.84 27.60
CA GLY A 3 -8.97 -17.28 26.33
C GLY A 3 -7.85 -16.45 25.70
N PHE A 4 -7.59 -16.68 24.41
CA PHE A 4 -6.57 -15.92 23.69
C PHE A 4 -7.15 -14.56 23.31
N GLU A 5 -7.14 -13.61 24.26
CA GLU A 5 -7.66 -12.27 24.03
C GLU A 5 -6.80 -11.53 22.98
N MET A 6 -7.35 -11.45 21.77
CA MET A 6 -6.87 -10.57 20.71
C MET A 6 -7.12 -9.12 21.10
N SER A 7 -6.31 -8.57 22.01
CA SER A 7 -6.34 -7.15 22.38
C SER A 7 -6.31 -6.29 21.11
N GLY A 8 -7.24 -5.35 21.00
CA GLY A 8 -7.26 -4.41 19.87
C GLY A 8 -6.01 -3.53 19.91
N VAL A 9 -5.45 -3.19 18.74
CA VAL A 9 -4.34 -2.24 18.67
C VAL A 9 -4.72 -1.08 17.78
N THR A 10 -4.27 0.09 18.20
CA THR A 10 -4.45 1.40 17.59
C THR A 10 -3.55 1.58 16.36
N PHE A 11 -4.07 2.31 15.37
CA PHE A 11 -3.28 2.98 14.36
C PHE A 11 -3.66 4.45 14.35
N ARG A 12 -2.69 5.34 14.12
CA ARG A 12 -2.95 6.77 14.03
C ARG A 12 -2.49 7.29 12.67
N ASP A 13 -3.45 7.51 11.79
CA ASP A 13 -3.49 8.78 11.07
C ASP A 13 -4.93 9.32 10.99
N ARG A 14 -5.06 10.65 10.86
CA ARG A 14 -6.15 11.48 11.41
C ARG A 14 -7.54 11.38 10.75
N ALA A 15 -7.83 10.36 9.94
CA ALA A 15 -9.10 10.26 9.21
C ALA A 15 -9.84 8.91 9.31
N TYR A 16 -9.17 7.81 9.68
CA TYR A 16 -9.76 6.47 9.67
C TYR A 16 -9.56 5.75 11.01
N LEU A 17 -10.52 5.97 11.93
CA LEU A 17 -10.42 5.61 13.36
C LEU A 17 -10.66 4.12 13.71
N ALA A 18 -10.87 3.24 12.74
CA ALA A 18 -11.21 1.84 12.97
C ALA A 18 -10.08 0.89 12.53
N VAL A 19 -9.35 0.30 13.47
CA VAL A 19 -8.51 -0.87 13.18
C VAL A 19 -9.43 -2.09 13.09
N VAL A 20 -9.80 -2.43 11.86
CA VAL A 20 -10.71 -3.55 11.55
C VAL A 20 -9.97 -4.87 11.72
N VAL A 21 -9.91 -5.43 12.93
CA VAL A 21 -9.34 -6.77 13.14
C VAL A 21 -10.23 -7.81 12.46
N ILE A 22 -9.72 -8.47 11.42
CA ILE A 22 -10.41 -9.57 10.72
C ILE A 22 -9.87 -10.90 11.28
N PRO A 23 -10.67 -11.70 12.02
CA PRO A 23 -10.21 -12.96 12.58
C PRO A 23 -9.68 -13.92 11.51
N GLY A 24 -8.55 -14.58 11.80
CA GLY A 24 -7.89 -15.51 10.86
C GLY A 24 -7.19 -14.86 9.67
N SER A 25 -7.31 -13.54 9.48
CA SER A 25 -6.65 -12.80 8.39
C SER A 25 -5.47 -11.99 8.89
N LEU A 26 -4.38 -12.00 8.10
CA LEU A 26 -3.22 -11.15 8.33
C LEU A 26 -3.41 -9.82 7.61
N GLN A 27 -3.26 -8.71 8.32
CA GLN A 27 -3.35 -7.38 7.74
C GLN A 27 -1.97 -6.76 7.63
N ILE A 28 -1.64 -6.36 6.41
CA ILE A 28 -0.38 -5.75 6.02
C ILE A 28 -0.74 -4.45 5.32
N ASP A 29 -0.32 -3.32 5.90
CA ASP A 29 -0.26 -2.05 5.19
C ASP A 29 1.19 -1.84 4.73
N LEU A 30 1.39 -1.55 3.45
CA LEU A 30 2.73 -1.32 2.91
C LEU A 30 3.28 0.06 3.27
N LEU A 31 2.40 1.01 3.66
CA LEU A 31 2.80 2.33 4.15
C LEU A 31 3.53 2.26 5.50
N ASP A 32 3.27 1.22 6.31
CA ASP A 32 3.93 0.96 7.60
C ASP A 32 5.30 0.28 7.48
N TYR A 33 5.71 -0.05 6.27
CA TYR A 33 6.97 -0.75 6.06
C TYR A 33 8.16 0.16 6.39
N GLU A 34 9.04 -0.30 7.27
CA GLU A 34 10.22 0.45 7.70
C GLU A 34 11.11 0.77 6.47
N HIS A 35 11.50 2.04 6.29
CA HIS A 35 12.17 2.61 5.09
C HIS A 35 11.27 2.88 3.86
N TYR A 36 9.93 2.75 3.95
CA TYR A 36 9.02 3.21 2.90
C TYR A 36 9.10 4.74 2.67
N TYR A 37 9.52 5.51 3.68
CA TYR A 37 9.80 6.95 3.54
C TYR A 37 11.08 7.20 2.71
N PRO A 38 11.05 8.08 1.68
CA PRO A 38 12.22 8.33 0.85
C PRO A 38 13.27 9.25 1.50
N SER A 39 14.53 8.96 1.20
CA SER A 39 15.69 9.80 1.49
C SER A 39 15.67 11.13 0.73
N ALA A 40 16.59 12.04 1.06
CA ALA A 40 16.72 13.33 0.38
C ALA A 40 16.99 13.18 -1.13
N GLU A 41 17.85 12.23 -1.52
CA GLU A 41 18.19 11.97 -2.92
C GLU A 41 17.00 11.41 -3.72
N GLU A 42 16.24 10.49 -3.12
CA GLU A 42 15.05 9.91 -3.74
C GLU A 42 13.93 10.95 -3.91
N LYS A 43 13.77 11.88 -2.96
CA LYS A 43 12.86 13.01 -3.10
C LYS A 43 13.24 13.91 -4.28
N ILE A 44 14.53 14.17 -4.51
CA ILE A 44 15.00 14.95 -5.66
C ILE A 44 14.69 14.23 -6.97
N LYS A 45 14.92 12.91 -7.06
CA LYS A 45 14.56 12.09 -8.23
C LYS A 45 13.05 12.12 -8.50
N LEU A 46 12.21 12.06 -7.46
CA LEU A 46 10.76 12.16 -7.59
C LEU A 46 10.31 13.53 -8.12
N MET A 47 10.89 14.62 -7.61
CA MET A 47 10.64 15.98 -8.14
C MET A 47 11.05 16.10 -9.61
N GLN A 48 12.22 15.56 -9.99
CA GLN A 48 12.71 15.55 -11.38
C GLN A 48 11.79 14.74 -12.32
N ALA A 49 11.15 13.68 -11.82
CA ALA A 49 10.16 12.87 -12.55
C ALA A 49 8.78 13.55 -12.68
N GLY A 50 8.60 14.76 -12.14
CA GLY A 50 7.32 15.45 -12.06
C GLY A 50 6.33 14.77 -11.12
N ILE A 51 6.83 14.22 -10.00
CA ILE A 51 6.04 13.70 -8.88
C ILE A 51 6.24 14.66 -7.71
N ASP A 52 5.39 15.68 -7.67
CA ASP A 52 5.37 16.80 -6.72
C ASP A 52 4.45 16.56 -5.51
N LYS A 53 3.51 15.61 -5.63
CA LYS A 53 2.58 15.18 -4.58
C LYS A 53 3.30 14.45 -3.45
N SER A 54 2.53 14.14 -2.39
CA SER A 54 2.98 13.35 -1.23
C SER A 54 3.91 12.20 -1.61
N PHE A 55 5.13 12.22 -1.05
CA PHE A 55 6.18 11.23 -1.27
C PHE A 55 5.81 9.80 -0.82
N LEU A 56 4.69 9.65 -0.10
CA LEU A 56 4.13 8.36 0.34
C LEU A 56 3.03 7.84 -0.61
N SER A 57 2.71 8.57 -1.68
CA SER A 57 1.72 8.15 -2.67
C SER A 57 2.17 6.88 -3.41
N LEU A 58 1.19 6.07 -3.83
CA LEU A 58 1.45 4.84 -4.59
C LEU A 58 2.22 5.11 -5.90
N GLN A 59 1.99 6.26 -6.54
CA GLN A 59 2.75 6.71 -7.72
C GLN A 59 4.23 6.99 -7.37
N ALA A 60 4.51 7.69 -6.27
CA ALA A 60 5.87 7.97 -5.82
C ALA A 60 6.62 6.67 -5.48
N SER A 61 5.99 5.76 -4.75
CA SER A 61 6.62 4.50 -4.34
C SER A 61 6.81 3.52 -5.51
N SER A 62 5.86 3.48 -6.45
CA SER A 62 6.03 2.78 -7.73
C SER A 62 7.24 3.28 -8.51
N PHE A 63 7.36 4.61 -8.65
CA PHE A 63 8.47 5.21 -9.37
C PHE A 63 9.81 4.95 -8.66
N ARG A 64 9.82 5.01 -7.32
CA ARG A 64 11.02 4.79 -6.49
C ARG A 64 11.55 3.36 -6.55
N PHE A 65 10.68 2.35 -6.53
CA PHE A 65 11.07 0.95 -6.35
C PHE A 65 10.97 0.10 -7.63
N LEU A 66 10.16 0.51 -8.61
CA LEU A 66 9.92 -0.25 -9.84
C LEU A 66 10.30 0.53 -11.12
N ASP A 67 10.84 1.75 -10.97
CA ASP A 67 11.10 2.73 -12.06
C ASP A 67 9.88 2.98 -12.98
N GLN A 68 8.67 2.75 -12.45
CA GLN A 68 7.42 2.82 -13.21
C GLN A 68 6.55 3.99 -12.76
N LYS A 69 6.26 4.89 -13.70
CA LYS A 69 5.28 5.97 -13.50
C LYS A 69 3.87 5.42 -13.72
N LYS A 70 3.07 5.39 -12.66
CA LYS A 70 1.64 5.03 -12.72
C LYS A 70 0.89 6.05 -13.58
N GLU A 71 0.08 5.55 -14.51
CA GLU A 71 -1.01 6.31 -15.15
C GLU A 71 -2.11 6.56 -14.10
N ASP A 72 -2.25 7.82 -13.66
CA ASP A 72 -3.30 8.26 -12.74
C ASP A 72 -4.51 8.81 -13.53
N ILE A 73 -5.72 8.40 -13.14
CA ILE A 73 -6.94 9.14 -13.52
C ILE A 73 -7.10 10.32 -12.56
N TYR A 74 -7.37 11.52 -13.09
CA TYR A 74 -7.60 12.68 -12.24
C TYR A 74 -8.90 12.52 -11.44
N PHE A 75 -8.87 12.78 -10.13
CA PHE A 75 -9.99 12.47 -9.22
C PHE A 75 -11.35 13.02 -9.72
N MET A 76 -11.37 14.25 -10.26
CA MET A 76 -12.61 14.87 -10.78
C MET A 76 -13.15 14.22 -12.06
N GLN A 77 -12.36 13.39 -12.75
CA GLN A 77 -12.83 12.59 -13.90
C GLN A 77 -13.56 11.31 -13.44
N ILE A 78 -13.33 10.81 -12.23
CA ILE A 78 -13.93 9.55 -11.74
C ILE A 78 -15.47 9.60 -11.75
N PRO A 79 -16.15 10.67 -11.25
CA PRO A 79 -17.61 10.76 -11.33
C PRO A 79 -18.11 10.76 -12.77
N VAL A 80 -17.42 11.46 -13.68
CA VAL A 80 -17.76 11.57 -15.11
C VAL A 80 -17.64 10.22 -15.82
N LEU A 81 -16.52 9.52 -15.62
CA LEU A 81 -16.29 8.19 -16.19
C LEU A 81 -17.28 7.14 -15.66
N ARG A 82 -17.68 7.26 -14.38
CA ARG A 82 -18.69 6.40 -13.76
C ARG A 82 -20.07 6.56 -14.41
N THR A 83 -20.50 7.80 -14.69
CA THR A 83 -21.80 8.12 -15.31
C THR A 83 -21.78 8.12 -16.84
N GLY A 84 -20.60 7.97 -17.46
CA GLY A 84 -20.41 8.02 -18.90
C GLY A 84 -20.87 6.77 -19.67
N THR A 85 -20.19 6.48 -20.78
CA THR A 85 -20.51 5.34 -21.64
C THR A 85 -20.04 4.01 -21.04
N THR A 86 -20.40 2.90 -21.70
CA THR A 86 -19.88 1.57 -21.34
C THR A 86 -18.36 1.49 -21.50
N GLU A 87 -17.76 2.19 -22.47
CA GLU A 87 -16.30 2.26 -22.61
C GLU A 87 -15.64 3.11 -21.51
N ASP A 88 -16.30 4.14 -21.01
CA ASP A 88 -15.78 4.95 -19.89
C ASP A 88 -15.81 4.19 -18.58
N ARG A 89 -16.91 3.47 -18.30
CA ARG A 89 -16.99 2.52 -17.19
C ARG A 89 -15.99 1.39 -17.33
N LYS A 90 -15.74 0.89 -18.55
CA LYS A 90 -14.70 -0.11 -18.82
C LYS A 90 -13.31 0.43 -18.55
N LYS A 91 -12.96 1.65 -18.99
CA LYS A 91 -11.69 2.33 -18.64
C LYS A 91 -11.52 2.49 -17.12
N LEU A 92 -12.58 2.86 -16.41
CA LEU A 92 -12.56 2.97 -14.94
C LEU A 92 -12.40 1.61 -14.24
N ALA A 93 -13.15 0.59 -14.69
CA ALA A 93 -13.01 -0.78 -14.18
C ALA A 93 -11.61 -1.34 -14.48
N VAL A 94 -11.07 -1.06 -15.66
CA VAL A 94 -9.69 -1.36 -16.08
C VAL A 94 -8.70 -0.68 -15.13
N TYR A 95 -8.82 0.62 -14.85
CA TYR A 95 -7.95 1.34 -13.91
C TYR A 95 -7.90 0.66 -12.53
N CYS A 96 -9.06 0.23 -11.99
CA CYS A 96 -9.14 -0.42 -10.69
C CYS A 96 -8.69 -1.91 -10.68
N LEU A 97 -8.98 -2.68 -11.73
CA LEU A 97 -8.93 -4.16 -11.71
C LEU A 97 -7.73 -4.75 -12.48
N LYS A 98 -6.90 -5.53 -11.76
CA LYS A 98 -5.91 -6.48 -12.29
C LYS A 98 -6.43 -7.24 -13.53
N ALA A 99 -5.96 -6.86 -14.71
CA ALA A 99 -6.11 -7.64 -15.94
C ALA A 99 -4.78 -8.34 -16.25
N LYS A 100 -4.82 -9.60 -16.65
CA LYS A 100 -3.64 -10.46 -16.84
C LYS A 100 -2.66 -9.95 -17.91
N GLU A 101 -3.14 -9.08 -18.80
CA GLU A 101 -2.42 -8.49 -19.93
C GLU A 101 -1.99 -7.02 -19.70
N PHE A 102 -2.38 -6.41 -18.58
CA PHE A 102 -2.03 -5.00 -18.27
C PHE A 102 -1.52 -4.87 -16.82
N PRO A 103 -0.19 -4.80 -16.60
CA PRO A 103 0.40 -4.78 -15.26
C PRO A 103 0.20 -3.45 -14.49
N PHE A 104 -0.11 -2.34 -15.16
CA PHE A 104 -0.11 -0.99 -14.56
C PHE A 104 -1.38 -0.64 -13.76
N ARG A 105 -1.57 -1.18 -12.54
CA ARG A 105 -2.86 -1.06 -11.80
C ARG A 105 -2.75 -1.02 -10.28
N ASP A 106 -3.66 -0.27 -9.66
CA ASP A 106 -3.70 -0.03 -8.20
C ASP A 106 -3.78 -1.30 -7.35
N THR A 107 -4.37 -2.37 -7.87
CA THR A 107 -4.52 -3.65 -7.16
C THR A 107 -3.35 -4.62 -7.37
N TYR A 108 -2.46 -4.37 -8.33
CA TYR A 108 -1.29 -5.23 -8.61
C TYR A 108 0.03 -4.61 -8.15
N LEU A 109 0.14 -3.29 -8.24
CA LEU A 109 1.33 -2.54 -7.86
C LEU A 109 1.74 -2.76 -6.39
N PRO A 110 0.83 -2.81 -5.40
CA PRO A 110 1.20 -3.13 -4.01
C PRO A 110 1.77 -4.55 -3.84
N LEU A 111 1.35 -5.51 -4.68
CA LEU A 111 1.90 -6.88 -4.65
C LEU A 111 3.34 -6.88 -5.21
N GLN A 112 3.56 -6.24 -6.37
CA GLN A 112 4.91 -6.10 -6.94
C GLN A 112 5.85 -5.33 -6.01
N LEU A 113 5.36 -4.29 -5.32
CA LEU A 113 6.13 -3.56 -4.32
C LEU A 113 6.43 -4.43 -3.09
N MET A 114 5.51 -5.28 -2.64
CA MET A 114 5.73 -6.22 -1.54
C MET A 114 6.83 -7.24 -1.87
N ASP A 115 6.83 -7.77 -3.10
CA ASP A 115 7.84 -8.67 -3.64
C ASP A 115 9.21 -7.96 -3.76
N CYS A 116 9.23 -6.76 -4.37
CA CYS A 116 10.43 -5.94 -4.54
C CYS A 116 11.09 -5.58 -3.20
N LEU A 117 10.30 -5.18 -2.20
CA LEU A 117 10.78 -4.83 -0.87
C LEU A 117 11.19 -6.05 -0.04
N LYS A 118 10.82 -7.27 -0.47
CA LYS A 118 10.89 -8.51 0.31
C LYS A 118 10.19 -8.35 1.67
N ALA A 119 9.07 -7.63 1.69
CA ALA A 119 8.46 -7.16 2.93
C ALA A 119 7.98 -8.33 3.81
N MET A 120 7.38 -9.35 3.18
CA MET A 120 6.91 -10.55 3.86
C MET A 120 8.06 -11.35 4.49
N GLU A 121 9.17 -11.56 3.77
CA GLU A 121 10.35 -12.28 4.28
C GLU A 121 10.90 -11.60 5.55
N LYS A 122 11.14 -10.28 5.48
CA LYS A 122 11.68 -9.49 6.59
C LYS A 122 10.76 -9.43 7.81
N TRP A 123 9.44 -9.35 7.61
CA TRP A 123 8.50 -9.41 8.72
C TRP A 123 8.43 -10.80 9.37
N VAL A 124 8.58 -11.89 8.59
CA VAL A 124 8.69 -13.25 9.12
C VAL A 124 9.99 -13.40 9.93
N GLU A 125 11.13 -12.97 9.40
CA GLU A 125 12.41 -12.95 10.13
C GLU A 125 12.31 -12.16 11.44
N ARG A 126 11.72 -10.96 11.42
CA ARG A 126 11.55 -10.12 12.62
C ARG A 126 10.56 -10.71 13.63
N SER A 127 9.51 -11.40 13.17
CA SER A 127 8.58 -12.15 14.03
C SER A 127 9.29 -13.33 14.72
N GLN A 128 10.15 -14.06 14.00
CA GLN A 128 10.98 -15.13 14.56
C GLN A 128 12.00 -14.61 15.57
N LEU A 129 12.74 -13.55 15.23
CA LEU A 129 13.75 -12.93 16.10
C LEU A 129 13.14 -12.37 17.39
N SER A 130 12.00 -11.69 17.30
CA SER A 130 11.28 -11.16 18.47
C SER A 130 10.53 -12.23 19.27
N LYS A 131 10.34 -13.43 18.71
CA LYS A 131 9.50 -14.51 19.26
C LYS A 131 8.05 -14.06 19.56
N THR A 132 7.55 -13.09 18.80
CA THR A 132 6.17 -12.59 18.89
C THR A 132 5.36 -12.97 17.65
N THR A 133 4.03 -13.02 17.78
CA THR A 133 3.18 -13.27 16.59
C THR A 133 3.33 -12.14 15.58
N PHE A 134 3.17 -12.44 14.29
CA PHE A 134 3.25 -11.42 13.22
C PHE A 134 2.33 -10.23 13.50
N ASN A 135 1.08 -10.49 13.94
CA ASN A 135 0.14 -9.45 14.35
C ASN A 135 0.73 -8.58 15.46
N SER A 136 1.22 -9.17 16.56
CA SER A 136 1.87 -8.46 17.66
C SER A 136 3.08 -7.62 17.20
N MET A 137 3.87 -8.13 16.25
CA MET A 137 5.05 -7.47 15.72
C MET A 137 4.70 -6.23 14.87
N VAL A 138 3.78 -6.35 13.90
CA VAL A 138 3.31 -5.19 13.10
C VAL A 138 2.69 -4.11 13.98
N ARG A 139 2.00 -4.53 15.04
CA ARG A 139 1.42 -3.65 16.06
C ARG A 139 2.48 -2.88 16.85
N ASN A 140 3.60 -3.53 17.18
CA ASN A 140 4.69 -2.92 17.94
C ASN A 140 5.66 -2.07 17.10
N LEU A 141 5.68 -2.22 15.77
CA LEU A 141 6.45 -1.36 14.85
C LEU A 141 5.92 0.09 14.77
N ARG A 142 4.75 0.36 15.35
CA ARG A 142 4.03 1.64 15.28
C ARG A 142 4.20 2.50 16.55
N HIS A 143 5.24 2.24 17.35
CA HIS A 143 5.55 2.89 18.62
C HIS A 143 7.01 3.37 18.69
#